data_AF-A0A6M0BC02-F1
#
_entry.id   AF-A0A6M0BC02-F1
#
_cell.length_a   1.000
_cell.length_b   1.000
_cell.length_c   1.000
_cell.angle_alpha   90.00
_cell.angle_beta   90.00
_cell.angle_gamma   90.00
#
_symmetry.space_group_name_H-M   'P 1'
#
loop_
_entity.id
_entity.type
_entity.pdbx_description
1 polymer ?
#
loop_
_entity_poly.entity_id
_entity_poly.type
_entity_poly.pdbx_seq_one_letter_code
_entity_poly.pdbx_strand_id
1 'polypeptide(L)' 'MIEFEQLEDAYKALKAGQEQALVYDSPTLLYQTSQNREYQIVGELFAEQDYGIVLPQGSHYREPINRIIL' A
#
# COMPACT_ATOMS: atom_id res chain seq x y z
N MET A 1 11.52 -4.98 14.66
CA MET A 1 10.88 -4.50 13.41
C MET A 1 11.64 -3.24 13.03
N ILE A 2 12.26 -3.24 11.85
CA ILE A 2 12.97 -2.08 11.34
C ILE A 2 12.00 -1.30 10.47
N GLU A 3 11.88 -0.01 10.74
CA GLU A 3 11.11 0.91 9.91
C GLU A 3 12.04 1.56 8.90
N PHE A 4 11.59 1.63 7.65
CA PHE A 4 12.29 2.32 6.58
C PHE A 4 11.50 3.57 6.22
N GLU A 5 12.19 4.71 6.05
CA GLU A 5 11.53 5.94 5.59
C GLU A 5 11.07 5.84 4.14
N GLN A 6 11.79 5.05 3.32
CA GLN A 6 11.52 4.85 1.91
C GLN A 6 11.20 3.39 1.62
N LEU A 7 10.15 3.18 0.82
CA LEU A 7 9.71 1.84 0.43
C LEU A 7 10.78 1.11 -0.40
N GLU A 8 11.52 1.83 -1.23
CA GLU A 8 12.63 1.29 -2.03
C GLU A 8 13.72 0.68 -1.16
N ASP A 9 14.02 1.26 0.00
CA ASP A 9 15.05 0.75 0.90
C ASP A 9 14.59 -0.52 1.60
N ALA A 10 13.30 -0.61 1.93
CA ALA A 10 12.70 -1.83 2.46
C ALA A 10 12.77 -2.99 1.43
N TYR A 11 12.48 -2.72 0.15
CA TYR A 11 12.64 -3.70 -0.92
C TYR A 11 14.10 -4.13 -1.13
N LYS A 12 15.06 -3.20 -1.04
CA LYS A 12 16.49 -3.54 -1.12
C LYS A 12 16.91 -4.44 0.05
N ALA A 13 16.49 -4.14 1.27
CA ALA A 13 16.79 -4.94 2.45
C ALA A 13 16.20 -6.36 2.34
N LEU A 14 14.95 -6.48 1.86
CA LEU A 14 14.31 -7.76 1.59
C LEU A 14 15.08 -8.55 0.51
N LYS A 15 15.47 -7.90 -0.60
CA LYS A 15 16.22 -8.54 -1.68
C LYS A 15 17.64 -8.94 -1.26
N ALA A 16 18.28 -8.17 -0.38
CA ALA A 16 19.58 -8.47 0.18
C ALA A 16 19.54 -9.56 1.26
N GLY A 17 18.35 -10.04 1.65
CA GLY A 17 18.17 -11.02 2.73
C GLY A 17 18.47 -10.46 4.11
N GLN A 18 18.50 -9.13 4.26
CA GLN A 18 18.67 -8.46 5.55
C GLN A 18 17.38 -8.53 6.37
N GLU A 19 16.23 -8.55 5.69
CA GLU A 19 14.91 -8.74 6.27
C GLU A 19 14.23 -9.97 5.67
N GLN A 20 13.40 -10.66 6.46
CA GLN A 20 12.71 -11.88 6.03
C GLN A 20 11.33 -11.60 5.40
N ALA A 21 10.72 -10.47 5.76
CA ALA A 21 9.40 -10.08 5.29
C ALA A 21 9.25 -8.54 5.30
N LEU A 22 8.45 -8.03 4.38
CA LEU A 22 8.02 -6.64 4.32
C LEU A 22 6.53 -6.57 4.59
N VAL A 23 6.14 -5.67 5.49
CA VAL A 23 4.74 -5.38 5.80
C VAL A 23 4.42 -3.98 5.30
N TYR A 24 3.43 -3.87 4.41
CA TYR A 24 3.01 -2.61 3.82
C TYR A 24 1.57 -2.70 3.31
N ASP A 25 1.05 -1.64 2.70
CA ASP A 25 -0.32 -1.61 2.23
C ASP A 25 -0.57 -2.59 1.07
N SER A 26 -1.71 -3.27 1.12
CA SER A 26 -2.03 -4.36 0.19
C SER A 26 -2.00 -3.94 -1.28
N PRO A 27 -2.61 -2.81 -1.70
CA PRO A 27 -2.63 -2.41 -3.11
C PRO A 27 -1.22 -2.22 -3.69
N THR A 28 -0.30 -1.60 -2.95
CA THR A 28 1.08 -1.39 -3.41
C THR A 28 1.84 -2.71 -3.54
N LEU A 29 1.70 -3.60 -2.56
CA LEU A 29 2.33 -4.92 -2.60
C LEU A 29 1.79 -5.78 -3.77
N LEU A 30 0.47 -5.75 -3.99
CA LEU A 30 -0.17 -6.44 -5.11
C LEU A 30 0.29 -5.90 -6.46
N TYR A 31 0.39 -4.58 -6.59
CA TYR A 31 0.92 -3.96 -7.80
C TYR A 31 2.36 -4.39 -8.05
N GLN A 32 3.23 -4.32 -7.03
CA GLN A 32 4.64 -4.68 -7.18
C GLN A 32 4.82 -6.15 -7.57
N THR A 33 4.09 -7.07 -6.93
CA THR A 33 4.15 -8.50 -7.26
C THR A 33 3.56 -8.82 -8.63
N SER A 34 2.62 -8.01 -9.13
CA SER A 34 2.11 -8.13 -10.50
C SER A 34 3.16 -7.78 -11.57
N GLN A 35 4.05 -6.83 -11.27
CA GLN A 35 5.09 -6.35 -12.17
C GLN A 35 6.40 -7.16 -12.03
N ASN A 36 6.68 -7.68 -10.84
CA ASN A 36 7.91 -8.41 -10.55
C ASN A 36 7.62 -9.75 -9.85
N ARG A 37 7.90 -10.84 -10.56
CA ARG A 37 7.72 -12.23 -10.10
C ARG A 37 8.77 -12.70 -9.08
N GLU A 38 9.77 -11.87 -8.76
CA GLU A 38 10.76 -12.15 -7.71
C GLU A 38 10.14 -12.08 -6.30
N TYR A 39 8.99 -11.41 -6.15
CA TYR A 39 8.30 -11.23 -4.87
C TYR A 39 7.01 -12.06 -4.81
N GLN A 40 6.64 -12.46 -3.59
CA GLN A 40 5.38 -13.17 -3.32
C GLN A 40 4.67 -12.55 -2.12
N ILE A 41 3.34 -12.47 -2.20
CA ILE A 41 2.50 -12.12 -1.04
C ILE A 41 2.37 -13.34 -0.15
N VAL A 42 2.52 -13.14 1.15
CA VAL A 42 2.37 -14.19 2.18
C VAL A 42 1.47 -13.70 3.31
N GLY A 43 0.77 -14.63 3.95
CA GLY A 43 -0.10 -14.34 5.09
C GLY A 43 -1.47 -13.76 4.71
N GLU A 44 -2.24 -13.43 5.73
CA GLU A 44 -3.57 -12.83 5.62
C GLU A 44 -3.51 -11.31 5.75
N LEU A 45 -4.53 -10.62 5.23
CA LEU A 45 -4.74 -9.20 5.52
C LEU A 45 -5.04 -9.04 7.00
N PHE A 46 -4.17 -8.32 7.72
CA PHE A 46 -4.26 -8.20 9.18
C PHE A 46 -4.76 -6.81 9.63
N ALA A 47 -4.91 -5.85 8.72
CA ALA A 47 -5.43 -4.51 9.00
C ALA A 47 -6.25 -3.98 7.82
N GLU A 48 -7.57 -3.97 7.97
CA GLU A 48 -8.48 -3.36 7.00
C GLU A 48 -8.40 -1.83 7.13
N GLN A 49 -8.24 -1.16 6.00
CA GLN A 49 -8.12 0.30 5.92
C GLN A 49 -9.05 0.81 4.82
N ASP A 50 -9.91 1.77 5.18
CA ASP A 50 -10.75 2.47 4.23
C ASP A 50 -9.93 3.58 3.55
N TYR A 51 -9.83 3.52 2.21
CA TYR A 51 -9.20 4.57 1.42
C TYR A 51 -10.23 5.63 1.03
N GLY A 52 -9.82 6.90 1.06
CA GLY A 52 -10.69 8.03 0.73
C GLY A 52 -9.97 9.12 -0.07
N ILE A 53 -10.74 9.82 -0.91
CA ILE A 53 -10.26 11.00 -1.62
C ILE A 53 -10.54 12.22 -0.74
N VAL A 54 -9.48 12.87 -0.25
CA VAL A 54 -9.60 14.05 0.61
C VAL A 54 -9.80 15.30 -0.24
N LEU A 55 -10.77 16.13 0.17
CA LEU A 55 -11.07 17.42 -0.47
C LEU A 55 -11.00 18.55 0.57
N PRO A 56 -10.78 19.81 0.14
CA PRO A 56 -10.88 20.95 1.04
C PRO A 56 -12.23 20.99 1.76
N GLN A 57 -12.22 21.47 3.01
CA GLN A 57 -13.46 21.64 3.77
C GLN A 57 -14.43 22.55 3.02
N GLY A 58 -15.71 22.14 2.95
CA GLY A 58 -16.74 22.87 2.21
C GLY A 58 -16.74 22.65 0.69
N SER A 59 -15.88 21.77 0.16
CA SER A 59 -15.87 21.48 -1.29
C SER A 59 -17.22 20.99 -1.79
N HIS A 60 -17.78 21.71 -2.78
CA HIS A 60 -19.00 21.33 -3.48
C HIS A 60 -18.85 20.01 -4.26
N TYR A 61 -17.62 19.53 -4.47
CA TYR A 61 -17.33 18.29 -5.19
C TYR A 61 -17.43 17.03 -4.32
N ARG A 62 -17.47 17.16 -2.98
CA ARG A 62 -17.50 16.00 -2.07
C ARG A 62 -18.66 15.06 -2.38
N GLU A 63 -19.87 15.61 -2.47
CA GLU A 63 -21.08 14.82 -2.70
C GLU A 63 -21.17 14.28 -4.14
N PRO A 64 -20.91 15.07 -5.21
CA PRO A 64 -20.83 14.55 -6.56
C PRO A 64 -19.82 13.41 -6.74
N ILE A 65 -18.62 13.54 -6.18
CA ILE A 65 -17.56 12.51 -6.28
C ILE A 65 -18.02 11.23 -5.58
N ASN A 66 -18.54 11.33 -4.35
CA ASN A 66 -19.03 10.16 -3.62
C ASN A 66 -20.11 9.42 -4.42
N ARG A 67 -21.06 10.11 -5.05
CA ARG A 67 -22.14 9.47 -5.82
C ARG A 67 -21.68 8.79 -7.11
N ILE A 68 -20.54 9.19 -7.67
CA ILE A 68 -19.99 8.58 -8.90
C ILE A 68 -19.20 7.30 -8.57
N ILE A 69 -18.63 7.22 -7.35
CA ILE A 69 -17.77 6.11 -6.92
C ILE A 69 -18.57 4.99 -6.22
N LEU A 70 -19.74 5.32 -5.65
CA LEU A 70 -20.71 4.34 -5.12
C LEU A 70 -21.34 3.50 -6.24
#